data_AF-A0A2V9FH52-F1
#
_entry.id   AF-A0A2V9FH52-F1
#
_cell.length_a   1.000
_cell.length_b   1.000
_cell.length_c   1.000
_cell.angle_alpha   90.00
_cell.angle_beta   90.00
_cell.angle_gamma   90.00
#
_symmetry.space_group_name_H-M   'P 1'
#
loop_
_entity.id
_entity.type
_entity.pdbx_description
1 polymer ?
#
loop_
_entity_poly.entity_id
_entity_poly.type
_entity_poly.pdbx_seq_one_letter_code
_entity_poly.pdbx_strand_id
1 'polypeptide(L)'
;SVSDNSATNVIIDRIGMENVNALLDSLGLTHTRLRRKMMDVKAAAEGRENIATPREMMMLLEDLYRAKILNKQMTDDFFELLSIHKESYIPRELPEDLRIANKPGELEGVRNDSGIVFTGNRPFVISVMTTYLHREKDGGEAIIRIATAAYQMFDRLSRASPYGRVVSAHDTGNP
;
A
#
# COMPACT_ATOMS: atom_id res chain seq x y z
N SER A 1 -7.21 10.90 5.51
CA SER A 1 -8.29 9.97 5.11
C SER A 1 -8.70 9.13 6.31
N VAL A 2 -9.96 9.22 6.72
CA VAL A 2 -10.57 8.32 7.72
C VAL A 2 -11.12 7.13 6.95
N SER A 3 -10.74 5.90 7.29
CA SER A 3 -11.18 4.68 6.60
C SER A 3 -12.66 4.39 6.87
N ASP A 4 -13.56 5.15 6.26
CA ASP A 4 -15.01 5.09 6.52
C ASP A 4 -15.62 3.78 6.02
N ASN A 5 -15.94 2.91 6.98
CA ASN A 5 -16.58 1.62 6.75
C ASN A 5 -18.00 1.77 6.17
N SER A 6 -18.73 2.82 6.54
CA SER A 6 -20.09 3.08 6.06
C SER A 6 -20.05 3.50 4.59
N ALA A 7 -19.18 4.44 4.23
CA ALA A 7 -18.99 4.85 2.83
C ALA A 7 -18.55 3.67 1.96
N THR A 8 -17.64 2.83 2.48
CA THR A 8 -17.21 1.59 1.81
C THR A 8 -18.38 0.65 1.57
N ASN A 9 -19.23 0.43 2.59
CA ASN A 9 -20.40 -0.43 2.48
C ASN A 9 -21.44 0.11 1.49
N VAL A 10 -21.66 1.43 1.41
CA VAL A 10 -22.54 2.06 0.41
C VAL A 10 -22.04 1.81 -1.01
N ILE A 11 -20.73 1.91 -1.24
CA ILE A 11 -20.13 1.60 -2.54
C ILE A 11 -20.32 0.12 -2.86
N ILE A 12 -20.05 -0.79 -1.91
CA ILE A 12 -20.27 -2.23 -2.06
C ILE A 12 -21.74 -2.52 -2.40
N ASP A 13 -22.69 -1.89 -1.72
CA ASP A 13 -24.13 -2.06 -1.99
C ASP A 13 -24.54 -1.60 -3.39
N ARG A 14 -23.86 -0.57 -3.90
CA ARG A 14 -24.12 -0.04 -5.24
C ARG A 14 -23.54 -0.92 -6.34
N ILE A 15 -22.35 -1.48 -6.15
CA ILE A 15 -21.63 -2.20 -7.21
C ILE A 15 -21.73 -3.73 -7.09
N GLY A 16 -22.01 -4.28 -5.91
CA GLY A 16 -22.05 -5.71 -5.63
C GLY A 16 -20.67 -6.33 -5.36
N MET A 17 -20.58 -7.24 -4.38
CA MET A 17 -19.32 -7.93 -4.04
C MET A 17 -18.87 -8.87 -5.16
N GLU A 18 -19.81 -9.46 -5.90
CA GLU A 18 -19.56 -10.32 -7.05
C GLU A 18 -18.80 -9.58 -8.14
N ASN A 19 -19.19 -8.33 -8.44
CA ASN A 19 -18.52 -7.50 -9.43
C ASN A 19 -17.13 -7.07 -8.99
N VAL A 20 -16.94 -6.80 -7.68
CA VAL A 20 -15.60 -6.55 -7.13
C VAL A 20 -14.71 -7.77 -7.32
N ASN A 21 -15.17 -8.96 -6.95
CA ASN A 21 -14.37 -10.18 -7.10
C ASN A 21 -14.13 -10.53 -8.58
N ALA A 22 -15.10 -10.34 -9.47
CA ALA A 22 -14.92 -10.53 -10.91
C ALA A 22 -13.86 -9.57 -11.49
N LEU A 23 -13.82 -8.31 -11.02
CA LEU A 23 -12.75 -7.38 -11.38
C LEU A 23 -11.39 -7.90 -10.88
N LEU A 24 -11.30 -8.32 -9.62
CA LEU A 24 -10.06 -8.90 -9.07
C LEU A 24 -9.57 -10.10 -9.90
N ASP A 25 -10.48 -10.99 -10.31
CA ASP A 25 -10.15 -12.13 -11.18
C ASP A 25 -9.65 -11.68 -12.57
N SER A 26 -10.29 -10.67 -13.17
CA SER A 26 -9.86 -10.12 -14.47
C SER A 26 -8.46 -9.49 -14.42
N LEU A 27 -8.02 -9.06 -13.24
CA LEU A 27 -6.68 -8.52 -12.96
C LEU A 27 -5.68 -9.61 -12.55
N GLY A 28 -6.10 -10.88 -12.49
CA GLY A 28 -5.26 -12.00 -12.05
C GLY A 28 -5.03 -12.07 -10.54
N LEU A 29 -5.80 -11.31 -9.75
CA LEU A 29 -5.70 -11.25 -8.28
C LEU A 29 -6.58 -12.33 -7.64
N THR A 30 -6.18 -13.59 -7.82
CA THR A 30 -6.99 -14.77 -7.48
C THR A 30 -7.05 -15.12 -5.99
N HIS A 31 -6.18 -14.56 -5.16
CA HIS A 31 -6.17 -14.79 -3.70
C HIS A 31 -6.84 -13.66 -2.90
N THR A 32 -6.98 -12.47 -3.50
CA THR A 32 -7.63 -11.33 -2.87
C THR A 32 -9.14 -11.44 -3.04
N ARG A 33 -9.90 -11.39 -1.94
CA ARG A 33 -11.36 -11.60 -1.97
C ARG A 33 -12.09 -10.68 -1.01
N LEU A 34 -13.17 -10.08 -1.52
CA LEU A 34 -14.19 -9.41 -0.72
C LEU A 34 -15.32 -10.42 -0.43
N ARG A 35 -15.45 -10.86 0.81
CA ARG A 35 -16.37 -11.92 1.26
C ARG A 35 -17.40 -11.45 2.30
N ARG A 36 -17.18 -10.25 2.86
CA ARG A 36 -18.09 -9.60 3.81
C ARG A 36 -18.00 -8.09 3.73
N LYS A 37 -19.07 -7.43 4.18
CA LYS A 37 -19.07 -5.99 4.44
C LYS A 37 -18.14 -5.62 5.59
N MET A 38 -17.77 -4.35 5.63
CA MET A 38 -16.96 -3.81 6.72
C MET A 38 -17.70 -3.96 8.05
N MET A 39 -16.98 -4.33 9.10
CA MET A 39 -17.49 -4.59 10.46
C MET A 39 -18.58 -5.67 10.60
N ASP A 40 -18.80 -6.51 9.60
CA ASP A 40 -19.66 -7.70 9.74
C ASP A 40 -18.94 -8.81 10.53
N VAL A 41 -18.96 -8.67 11.86
CA VAL A 41 -18.29 -9.60 12.80
C VAL A 41 -18.89 -11.00 12.74
N LYS A 42 -20.20 -11.12 12.46
CA LYS A 42 -20.85 -12.43 12.33
C LYS A 42 -20.29 -13.19 11.13
N ALA A 43 -20.20 -12.55 9.97
CA ALA A 43 -19.57 -13.16 8.80
C ALA A 43 -18.10 -13.51 9.05
N ALA A 44 -17.36 -12.65 9.76
CA ALA A 44 -15.97 -12.92 10.12
C ALA A 44 -15.84 -14.17 11.01
N ALA A 45 -16.70 -14.32 12.02
CA ALA A 45 -16.74 -15.49 12.91
C ALA A 45 -17.07 -16.80 12.17
N GLU A 46 -17.81 -16.72 11.06
CA GLU A 46 -18.09 -17.85 10.16
C GLU A 46 -16.94 -18.16 9.19
N GLY A 47 -15.79 -17.48 9.31
CA GLY A 47 -14.62 -17.66 8.45
C GLY A 47 -14.70 -16.95 7.09
N ARG A 48 -15.69 -16.07 6.88
CA ARG A 48 -15.88 -15.32 5.62
C ARG A 48 -15.07 -14.01 5.62
N GLU A 49 -13.81 -14.08 5.98
CA GLU A 49 -12.93 -12.92 6.06
C GLU A 49 -12.55 -12.38 4.67
N ASN A 50 -12.41 -11.06 4.58
CA ASN A 50 -11.80 -10.38 3.44
C ASN A 50 -10.30 -10.64 3.48
N ILE A 51 -9.77 -11.25 2.41
CA ILE A 51 -8.38 -11.69 2.36
C ILE A 51 -7.63 -11.00 1.23
N ALA A 52 -6.33 -10.87 1.40
CA ALA A 52 -5.39 -10.33 0.41
C ALA A 52 -4.01 -10.96 0.63
N THR A 53 -3.11 -10.79 -0.35
CA THR A 53 -1.70 -11.13 -0.18
C THR A 53 -0.83 -9.90 -0.44
N PRO A 54 0.34 -9.76 0.21
CA PRO A 54 1.25 -8.66 -0.09
C PRO A 54 1.62 -8.59 -1.57
N ARG A 55 1.81 -9.75 -2.22
CA ARG A 55 2.14 -9.85 -3.64
C ARG A 55 1.04 -9.26 -4.53
N GLU A 56 -0.21 -9.64 -4.33
CA GLU A 56 -1.32 -9.15 -5.15
C GLU A 56 -1.62 -7.67 -4.91
N MET A 57 -1.43 -7.16 -3.69
CA MET A 57 -1.52 -5.72 -3.44
C MET A 57 -0.42 -4.95 -4.17
N MET A 58 0.81 -5.49 -4.19
CA MET A 58 1.88 -4.87 -4.97
C MET A 58 1.59 -4.89 -6.48
N MET A 59 1.07 -6.00 -7.01
CA MET A 59 0.68 -6.11 -8.42
C MET A 59 -0.42 -5.09 -8.78
N LEU A 60 -1.47 -5.00 -7.96
CA LEU A 60 -2.56 -4.04 -8.17
C LEU A 60 -2.06 -2.60 -8.21
N LEU A 61 -1.24 -2.20 -7.23
CA LEU A 61 -0.68 -0.86 -7.13
C LEU A 61 0.29 -0.56 -8.29
N GLU A 62 1.11 -1.53 -8.71
CA GLU A 62 1.99 -1.38 -9.87
C GLU A 62 1.19 -1.19 -11.17
N ASP A 63 0.15 -1.98 -11.39
CA ASP A 63 -0.68 -1.89 -12.60
C ASP A 63 -1.51 -0.61 -12.65
N LEU A 64 -2.00 -0.12 -11.49
CA LEU A 64 -2.58 1.21 -11.35
C LEU A 64 -1.54 2.29 -11.70
N TYR A 65 -0.35 2.24 -11.11
CA TYR A 65 0.71 3.22 -11.36
C TYR A 65 1.15 3.29 -12.83
N ARG A 66 1.15 2.14 -13.52
CA ARG A 66 1.47 2.03 -14.95
C ARG A 66 0.29 2.36 -15.86
N ALA A 67 -0.83 2.87 -15.32
CA ALA A 67 -2.06 3.20 -16.04
C ALA A 67 -2.60 2.04 -16.91
N LYS A 68 -2.47 0.79 -16.41
CA LYS A 68 -3.02 -0.40 -17.10
C LYS A 68 -4.49 -0.64 -16.76
N ILE A 69 -4.95 -0.15 -15.62
CA ILE A 69 -6.30 -0.38 -15.09
C ILE A 69 -7.18 0.85 -15.29
N LEU A 70 -6.63 2.03 -15.03
CA LEU A 70 -7.30 3.31 -15.16
C LEU A 70 -6.59 4.14 -16.24
N ASN A 71 -7.31 5.07 -16.87
CA ASN A 71 -6.67 6.06 -17.72
C ASN A 71 -5.75 6.98 -16.89
N LYS A 72 -4.93 7.79 -17.57
CA LYS A 72 -3.95 8.66 -16.89
C LYS A 72 -4.58 9.59 -15.86
N GLN A 73 -5.67 10.28 -16.22
CA GLN A 73 -6.31 11.24 -15.32
C GLN A 73 -6.82 10.55 -14.04
N MET A 74 -7.54 9.43 -14.20
CA MET A 74 -8.06 8.67 -13.07
C MET A 74 -6.96 8.04 -12.23
N THR A 75 -5.83 7.67 -12.85
CA THR A 75 -4.65 7.18 -12.14
C THR A 75 -4.04 8.27 -11.26
N ASP A 76 -3.89 9.48 -11.82
CA ASP A 76 -3.38 10.64 -11.09
C ASP A 76 -4.30 10.99 -9.91
N ASP A 77 -5.61 11.08 -10.15
CA ASP A 77 -6.63 11.33 -9.12
C ASP A 77 -6.62 10.26 -8.01
N PHE A 78 -6.46 8.98 -8.39
CA PHE A 78 -6.38 7.87 -7.46
C PHE A 78 -5.18 8.00 -6.51
N PHE A 79 -3.98 8.27 -7.05
CA PHE A 79 -2.79 8.44 -6.24
C PHE A 79 -2.76 9.76 -5.47
N GLU A 80 -3.45 10.81 -5.95
CA GLU A 80 -3.67 12.03 -5.17
C GLU A 80 -4.52 11.74 -3.92
N LEU A 81 -5.65 11.05 -4.10
CA LEU A 81 -6.51 10.63 -2.99
C LEU A 81 -5.78 9.74 -1.98
N LEU A 82 -5.02 8.74 -2.47
CA LEU A 82 -4.22 7.88 -1.59
C LEU A 82 -3.08 8.64 -0.90
N SER A 83 -2.61 9.76 -1.45
CA SER A 83 -1.57 10.60 -0.84
C SER A 83 -2.08 11.56 0.24
N ILE A 84 -3.39 11.70 0.44
CA ILE A 84 -3.94 12.54 1.52
C ILE A 84 -3.40 12.04 2.88
N HIS A 85 -2.86 12.98 3.66
CA HIS A 85 -2.29 12.71 4.97
C HIS A 85 -3.27 11.92 5.87
N LYS A 86 -2.71 10.94 6.59
CA LYS A 86 -3.41 10.06 7.53
C LYS A 86 -2.38 9.39 8.44
N GLU A 87 -2.76 9.15 9.70
CA GLU A 87 -1.98 8.30 10.59
C GLU A 87 -1.85 6.91 9.96
N SER A 88 -0.61 6.47 9.73
CA SER A 88 -0.28 5.18 9.12
C SER A 88 1.18 4.81 9.39
N TYR A 89 1.56 3.58 9.06
CA TYR A 89 2.84 3.00 9.48
C TYR A 89 3.96 3.25 8.47
N ILE A 90 3.70 3.10 7.16
CA ILE A 90 4.71 3.32 6.11
C ILE A 90 5.39 4.70 6.23
N PRO A 91 4.68 5.84 6.37
CA PRO A 91 5.32 7.16 6.37
C PRO A 91 6.03 7.51 7.68
N ARG A 92 5.88 6.73 8.75
CA ARG A 92 6.17 7.15 10.14
C ARG A 92 7.61 7.59 10.39
N GLU A 93 8.57 6.96 9.74
CA GLU A 93 10.01 7.23 9.87
C GLU A 93 10.65 7.68 8.53
N LEU A 94 9.81 8.03 7.54
CA LEU A 94 10.26 8.54 6.26
C LEU A 94 10.26 10.08 6.27
N PRO A 95 11.00 10.75 5.36
CA PRO A 95 10.98 12.21 5.26
C PRO A 95 9.56 12.78 5.06
N GLU A 96 9.25 13.88 5.74
CA GLU A 96 7.91 14.48 5.73
C GLU A 96 7.48 15.04 4.37
N ASP A 97 8.44 15.45 3.54
CA ASP A 97 8.22 15.97 2.18
C ASP A 97 8.05 14.87 1.13
N LEU A 98 8.24 13.62 1.51
CA LEU A 98 8.10 12.49 0.61
C LEU A 98 6.63 12.25 0.29
N ARG A 99 6.27 12.35 -1.00
CA ARG A 99 4.95 11.90 -1.44
C ARG A 99 4.84 10.39 -1.21
N ILE A 100 3.84 9.99 -0.44
CA ILE A 100 3.53 8.59 -0.15
C ILE A 100 2.04 8.40 -0.41
N ALA A 101 1.68 7.42 -1.22
CA ALA A 101 0.29 7.07 -1.50
C ALA A 101 0.02 5.69 -0.91
N ASN A 102 -0.64 5.64 0.25
CA ASN A 102 -0.82 4.40 1.01
C ASN A 102 -2.23 4.24 1.59
N LYS A 103 -2.56 2.99 1.88
CA LYS A 103 -3.78 2.59 2.57
C LYS A 103 -3.43 1.66 3.74
N PRO A 104 -3.52 2.14 5.00
CA PRO A 104 -3.41 1.30 6.17
C PRO A 104 -4.70 0.49 6.40
N GLY A 105 -4.58 -0.56 7.19
CA GLY A 105 -5.71 -1.33 7.70
C GLY A 105 -5.37 -2.05 9.00
N GLU A 106 -6.37 -2.11 9.87
CA GLU A 106 -6.23 -2.56 11.24
C GLU A 106 -7.47 -3.35 11.67
N LEU A 107 -7.23 -4.51 12.28
CA LEU A 107 -8.20 -5.31 13.01
C LEU A 107 -7.49 -5.88 14.25
N GLU A 108 -8.24 -6.46 15.19
CA GLU A 108 -7.62 -7.18 16.30
C GLU A 108 -6.69 -8.29 15.78
N GLY A 109 -5.45 -8.31 16.26
CA GLY A 109 -4.41 -9.24 15.86
C GLY A 109 -3.81 -8.99 14.46
N VAL A 110 -4.20 -7.91 13.76
CA VAL A 110 -3.82 -7.65 12.36
C VAL A 110 -3.41 -6.20 12.14
N ARG A 111 -2.24 -5.99 11.54
CA ARG A 111 -1.80 -4.68 11.03
C ARG A 111 -1.30 -4.82 9.61
N ASN A 112 -1.75 -3.94 8.73
CA ASN A 112 -1.29 -3.88 7.35
C ASN A 112 -1.16 -2.44 6.85
N ASP A 113 -0.30 -2.27 5.86
CA ASP A 113 -0.17 -1.03 5.10
C ASP A 113 0.37 -1.37 3.72
N SER A 114 -0.21 -0.77 2.69
CA SER A 114 0.18 -0.98 1.30
C SER A 114 0.17 0.34 0.55
N GLY A 115 1.18 0.60 -0.26
CA GLY A 115 1.29 1.87 -0.97
C GLY A 115 2.47 1.98 -1.92
N ILE A 116 2.61 3.17 -2.49
CA ILE A 116 3.74 3.59 -3.31
C ILE A 116 4.45 4.74 -2.63
N VAL A 117 5.77 4.63 -2.52
CA VAL A 117 6.67 5.64 -1.99
C VAL A 117 7.41 6.29 -3.16
N PHE A 118 7.23 7.60 -3.36
CA PHE A 118 7.79 8.32 -4.50
C PHE A 118 9.17 8.90 -4.17
N THR A 119 10.20 8.04 -4.17
CA THR A 119 11.60 8.45 -3.88
C THR A 119 12.41 8.73 -5.15
N GLY A 120 12.80 9.99 -5.35
CA GLY A 120 13.58 10.44 -6.51
C GLY A 120 13.03 9.92 -7.84
N ASN A 121 13.90 9.34 -8.67
CA ASN A 121 13.52 8.65 -9.91
C ASN A 121 13.30 7.14 -9.74
N ARG A 122 13.21 6.64 -8.51
CA ARG A 122 13.04 5.21 -8.16
C ARG A 122 11.84 5.01 -7.23
N PRO A 123 10.61 5.37 -7.65
CA PRO A 123 9.43 5.04 -6.86
C PRO A 123 9.35 3.52 -6.67
N PHE A 124 8.83 3.09 -5.51
CA PHE A 124 8.65 1.67 -5.22
C PHE A 124 7.31 1.40 -4.59
N VAL A 125 6.78 0.21 -4.89
CA VAL A 125 5.57 -0.34 -4.26
C VAL A 125 5.99 -1.15 -3.05
N ILE A 126 5.24 -1.05 -1.96
CA ILE A 126 5.45 -1.81 -0.73
C ILE A 126 4.10 -2.27 -0.19
N SER A 127 4.05 -3.51 0.27
CA SER A 127 2.92 -4.06 1.01
C SER A 127 3.45 -4.91 2.15
N VAL A 128 3.05 -4.56 3.38
CA VAL A 128 3.40 -5.31 4.59
C VAL A 128 2.11 -5.68 5.30
N MET A 129 1.95 -6.96 5.60
CA MET A 129 0.79 -7.51 6.30
C MET A 129 1.28 -8.39 7.45
N THR A 130 0.76 -8.13 8.63
CA THR A 130 1.07 -8.87 9.87
C THR A 130 -0.24 -9.40 10.46
N THR A 131 -0.21 -10.63 10.99
CA THR A 131 -1.38 -11.34 11.51
C THR A 131 -0.98 -12.12 12.76
N TYR A 132 -1.96 -12.56 13.55
CA TYR A 132 -1.77 -13.28 14.82
C TYR A 132 -0.92 -12.50 15.84
N LEU A 133 -1.06 -11.17 15.85
CA LEU A 133 -0.33 -10.32 16.78
C LEU A 133 -0.86 -10.50 18.20
N HIS A 134 0.03 -10.82 19.15
CA HIS A 134 -0.29 -10.74 20.58
C HIS A 134 -0.26 -9.30 21.08
N ARG A 135 0.63 -8.48 20.52
CA ARG A 135 0.74 -7.05 20.79
C ARG A 135 0.62 -6.30 19.48
N GLU A 136 -0.43 -5.51 19.35
CA GLU A 136 -0.72 -4.74 18.12
C GLU A 136 0.44 -3.84 17.68
N LYS A 137 1.16 -3.28 18.67
CA LYS A 137 2.33 -2.43 18.44
C LYS A 137 3.42 -3.13 17.62
N ASP A 138 3.61 -4.43 17.83
CA ASP A 138 4.68 -5.19 17.19
C ASP A 138 4.45 -5.27 15.66
N GLY A 139 3.19 -5.34 15.23
CA GLY A 139 2.82 -5.29 13.82
C GLY A 139 3.11 -3.93 13.17
N GLY A 140 2.74 -2.85 13.86
CA GLY A 140 3.06 -1.49 13.42
C GLY A 140 4.56 -1.23 13.32
N GLU A 141 5.33 -1.63 14.34
CA GLU A 141 6.81 -1.53 14.35
C GLU A 141 7.46 -2.35 13.24
N ALA A 142 6.92 -3.53 12.91
CA ALA A 142 7.40 -4.32 11.79
C ALA A 142 7.19 -3.60 10.44
N ILE A 143 6.01 -2.98 10.23
CA ILE A 143 5.73 -2.21 9.01
C ILE A 143 6.69 -1.02 8.89
N ILE A 144 6.86 -0.26 9.97
CA ILE A 144 7.76 0.89 10.02
C ILE A 144 9.19 0.46 9.66
N ARG A 145 9.74 -0.56 10.32
CA ARG A 145 11.10 -1.04 10.07
C ARG A 145 11.32 -1.49 8.63
N ILE A 146 10.37 -2.20 8.03
CA ILE A 146 10.47 -2.66 6.64
C ILE A 146 10.39 -1.48 5.68
N ALA A 147 9.48 -0.52 5.92
CA ALA A 147 9.35 0.68 5.10
C ALA A 147 10.63 1.54 5.15
N THR A 148 11.19 1.76 6.34
CA THR A 148 12.45 2.49 6.53
C THR A 148 13.61 1.81 5.79
N ALA A 149 13.75 0.49 5.92
CA ALA A 149 14.81 -0.26 5.23
C ALA A 149 14.65 -0.22 3.70
N ALA A 150 13.42 -0.36 3.19
CA ALA A 150 13.13 -0.25 1.76
C ALA A 150 13.46 1.15 1.25
N TYR A 151 12.99 2.20 1.94
CA TYR A 151 13.27 3.58 1.57
C TYR A 151 14.78 3.86 1.50
N GLN A 152 15.55 3.46 2.52
CA GLN A 152 17.01 3.64 2.52
C GLN A 152 17.68 3.01 1.29
N MET A 153 17.22 1.83 0.87
CA MET A 153 17.74 1.16 -0.32
C MET A 153 17.35 1.89 -1.61
N PHE A 154 16.07 2.20 -1.80
CA PHE A 154 15.58 2.84 -3.03
C PHE A 154 16.03 4.29 -3.17
N ASP A 155 16.12 5.04 -2.07
CA ASP A 155 16.73 6.37 -2.05
C ASP A 155 18.22 6.30 -2.44
N ARG A 156 18.98 5.35 -1.86
CA ARG A 156 20.38 5.12 -2.24
C ARG A 156 20.51 4.77 -3.73
N LEU A 157 19.65 3.88 -4.24
CA LEU A 157 19.61 3.51 -5.66
C LEU A 157 19.26 4.68 -6.57
N SER A 158 18.41 5.61 -6.13
CA SER A 158 18.03 6.78 -6.93
C SER A 158 19.19 7.74 -7.15
N ARG A 159 20.17 7.74 -6.22
CA ARG A 159 21.36 8.58 -6.23
C ARG A 159 22.65 7.83 -6.57
N ALA A 160 22.56 6.55 -6.93
CA ALA A 160 23.72 5.72 -7.24
C ALA A 160 23.86 5.43 -8.75
N SER A 161 25.09 5.25 -9.18
CA SER A 161 25.39 4.66 -10.49
C SER A 161 24.89 3.20 -10.55
N PRO A 162 24.81 2.60 -11.75
CA PRO A 162 24.47 1.18 -11.90
C PRO A 162 25.39 0.21 -11.11
N TYR A 163 26.56 0.68 -10.65
CA TYR A 163 27.55 -0.09 -9.89
C TYR A 163 27.57 0.25 -8.40
N GLY A 164 26.63 1.07 -7.90
CA GLY A 164 26.46 1.33 -6.47
C GLY A 164 27.27 2.51 -5.90
N ARG A 165 28.07 3.22 -6.71
CA ARG A 165 28.70 4.48 -6.28
C ARG A 165 27.65 5.58 -6.19
N VAL A 166 27.51 6.22 -5.03
CA VAL A 166 26.67 7.41 -4.90
C VAL A 166 27.30 8.57 -5.65
N VAL A 167 26.49 9.22 -6.48
CA VAL A 167 26.85 10.43 -7.21
C VAL A 167 26.25 11.61 -6.45
N SER A 168 27.08 12.28 -5.65
CA SER A 168 26.66 13.50 -4.93
C SER A 168 26.80 14.72 -5.83
N ALA A 169 25.91 15.72 -5.68
CA ALA A 169 26.09 17.02 -6.32
C ALA A 169 27.37 17.75 -5.85
N HIS A 170 27.93 17.35 -4.71
CA HIS A 170 29.19 17.87 -4.17
C HIS A 170 30.43 17.07 -4.62
N ASP A 171 30.27 16.01 -5.41
CA ASP A 171 31.38 15.24 -5.97
C ASP A 171 31.96 16.04 -7.16
N THR A 172 32.71 17.10 -6.86
CA THR A 172 33.27 18.04 -7.86
C THR A 172 34.41 17.45 -8.70
N GLY A 173 34.68 16.14 -8.58
CA GLY A 173 35.59 15.42 -9.46
C GLY A 173 37.05 15.89 -9.40
N ASN A 174 37.43 16.69 -8.41
CA ASN A 174 38.83 17.09 -8.23
C ASN A 174 39.50 16.11 -7.24
N PRO A 175 40.60 15.43 -7.63
CA PRO A 175 41.32 14.50 -6.77
C PRO A 175 41.91 15.16 -5.53
#